data_AF-A0A943PP46-F1
#
_entry.id   AF-A0A943PP46-F1
#
_cell.length_a   1.000
_cell.length_b   1.000
_cell.length_c   1.000
_cell.angle_alpha   90.00
_cell.angle_beta   90.00
_cell.angle_gamma   90.00
#
_symmetry.space_group_name_H-M   'P 1'
#
loop_
_entity.id
_entity.type
_entity.pdbx_description
1 polymer ?
#
loop_
_entity_poly.entity_id
_entity_poly.type
_entity_poly.pdbx_seq_one_letter_code
_entity_poly.pdbx_strand_id
1 'polypeptide(L)'
;MEKSVVYVSTRDDNNINCTYSIVQKDELEIIIILKDLECAIFDYNQLKQEKKFKYLLLKHYEDSESAYKDFLKLIGKMCKKSKSSKYFSNHKTEDNRMIHNNFKSEYMIRPEERNEYNDRYIIFEKFIIENIEKFSIR
;
A
#
# COMPACT_ATOMS: atom_id res chain seq x y z
N MET A 1 -15.63 -20.79 -0.95
CA MET A 1 -14.37 -20.13 -0.54
C MET A 1 -13.27 -20.67 -1.43
N GLU A 2 -12.64 -19.81 -2.24
CA GLU A 2 -11.37 -20.16 -2.89
C GLU A 2 -10.35 -20.47 -1.79
N LYS A 3 -9.79 -21.68 -1.77
CA LYS A 3 -8.68 -22.00 -0.87
C LYS A 3 -7.40 -21.46 -1.49
N SER A 4 -6.58 -20.80 -0.68
CA SER A 4 -5.27 -20.30 -1.08
C SER A 4 -4.33 -20.40 0.10
N VAL A 5 -3.10 -20.84 -0.12
CA VAL A 5 -2.04 -20.67 0.87
C VAL A 5 -1.62 -19.20 0.85
N VAL A 6 -1.46 -18.60 2.03
CA VAL A 6 -1.08 -17.19 2.17
C VAL A 6 0.32 -17.14 2.78
N TYR A 7 1.25 -16.50 2.10
CA TYR A 7 2.57 -16.17 2.65
C TYR A 7 2.64 -14.68 2.92
N VAL A 8 3.27 -14.32 4.04
CA VAL A 8 3.46 -12.92 4.45
C VAL A 8 4.92 -12.75 4.85
N SER A 9 5.56 -11.75 4.27
CA SER A 9 6.87 -11.25 4.71
C SER A 9 6.71 -9.78 5.10
N THR A 10 7.30 -9.36 6.22
CA THR A 10 7.26 -7.97 6.70
C THR A 10 8.67 -7.55 7.06
N ARG A 11 9.06 -6.34 6.67
CA ARG A 11 10.41 -5.81 6.87
C ARG A 11 10.36 -4.34 7.24
N ASP A 12 11.09 -4.00 8.31
CA ASP A 12 11.50 -2.63 8.60
C ASP A 12 12.87 -2.41 7.95
N ASP A 13 12.90 -1.63 6.87
CA ASP A 13 14.13 -1.38 6.11
C ASP A 13 14.69 0.01 6.43
N ASN A 14 15.61 0.04 7.39
CA ASN A 14 16.28 1.26 7.83
C ASN A 14 17.15 1.90 6.74
N ASN A 15 17.58 1.15 5.71
CA ASN A 15 18.42 1.71 4.64
C ASN A 15 17.63 2.65 3.72
N ILE A 16 16.34 2.39 3.56
CA ILE A 16 15.42 3.24 2.79
C ILE A 16 14.36 3.91 3.67
N ASN A 17 14.51 3.77 5.00
CA ASN A 17 13.65 4.35 6.01
C ASN A 17 12.15 4.09 5.75
N CYS A 18 11.77 2.84 5.53
CA CYS A 18 10.38 2.45 5.35
C CYS A 18 10.08 1.08 5.95
N THR A 19 8.80 0.81 6.18
CA THR A 19 8.31 -0.51 6.52
C THR A 19 7.47 -1.03 5.37
N TYR A 20 7.65 -2.28 4.97
CA TYR A 20 6.79 -2.90 3.97
C TYR A 20 6.44 -4.34 4.30
N SER A 21 5.37 -4.81 3.69
CA SER A 21 4.97 -6.21 3.77
C SER A 21 4.49 -6.72 2.42
N ILE A 22 4.94 -7.90 2.05
CA ILE A 22 4.51 -8.60 0.84
C ILE A 22 3.56 -9.71 1.26
N VAL A 23 2.36 -9.70 0.66
CA VAL A 23 1.36 -10.74 0.85
C VAL A 23 1.20 -11.49 -0.45
N GLN A 24 1.54 -12.77 -0.44
CA GLN A 24 1.46 -13.66 -1.58
C GLN A 24 0.31 -14.65 -1.43
N LYS A 25 -0.46 -14.83 -2.49
CA LYS A 25 -1.51 -15.83 -2.64
C LYS A 25 -1.29 -16.57 -3.95
N ASP A 26 -0.72 -17.77 -3.86
CA ASP A 26 -0.23 -18.54 -5.00
C ASP A 26 0.75 -17.68 -5.83
N GLU A 27 0.48 -17.40 -7.09
CA GLU A 27 1.30 -16.55 -7.98
C GLU A 27 1.03 -15.04 -7.87
N LEU A 28 0.01 -14.62 -7.12
CA LEU A 28 -0.38 -13.23 -6.99
C LEU A 28 0.28 -12.60 -5.76
N GLU A 29 1.04 -11.52 -5.96
CA GLU A 29 1.70 -10.80 -4.88
C GLU A 29 1.22 -9.36 -4.84
N ILE A 30 0.96 -8.89 -3.63
CA ILE A 30 0.80 -7.46 -3.37
C ILE A 30 1.87 -7.03 -2.38
N ILE A 31 2.21 -5.74 -2.44
CA ILE A 31 3.09 -5.11 -1.47
C ILE A 31 2.34 -3.97 -0.80
N ILE A 32 2.44 -3.92 0.53
CA ILE A 32 1.93 -2.85 1.37
C ILE A 32 3.16 -2.09 1.86
N ILE A 33 3.24 -0.79 1.59
CA ILE A 33 4.41 0.03 1.90
C ILE A 33 3.96 1.18 2.78
N LEU A 34 4.60 1.32 3.94
CA LEU A 34 4.48 2.41 4.88
C LEU A 34 5.76 3.24 4.86
N LYS A 35 5.65 4.51 4.46
CA LYS A 35 6.72 5.51 4.53
C LYS A 35 6.18 6.77 5.18
N ASP A 36 6.78 7.17 6.30
CA ASP A 36 6.33 8.31 7.10
C ASP A 36 4.83 8.23 7.42
N LEU A 37 4.02 9.08 6.79
CA LEU A 37 2.58 9.20 6.96
C LEU A 37 1.80 8.67 5.75
N GLU A 38 2.44 7.84 4.93
CA GLU A 38 1.89 7.29 3.69
C GLU A 38 1.88 5.78 3.72
N CYS A 39 0.70 5.18 3.56
CA CYS A 39 0.57 3.73 3.42
C CYS A 39 -0.16 3.38 2.13
N ALA A 40 0.50 2.65 1.24
CA ALA A 40 -0.09 2.24 -0.02
C ALA A 40 -0.05 0.72 -0.21
N ILE A 41 -0.99 0.22 -1.01
CA ILE A 41 -1.03 -1.16 -1.48
C ILE A 41 -0.79 -1.13 -2.98
N PHE A 42 0.11 -1.97 -3.48
CA PHE A 42 0.39 -2.13 -4.90
C PHE A 42 0.24 -3.59 -5.32
N ASP A 43 -0.12 -3.80 -6.59
CA ASP A 43 0.15 -5.07 -7.26
C ASP A 43 1.67 -5.19 -7.41
N TYR A 44 2.27 -6.12 -6.68
CA TYR A 44 3.71 -6.25 -6.63
C TYR A 44 4.29 -6.88 -7.89
N ASN A 45 3.51 -7.76 -8.54
CA ASN A 45 3.88 -8.37 -9.81
C ASN A 45 4.02 -7.27 -10.88
N GLN A 46 3.03 -6.39 -11.01
CA GLN A 46 3.07 -5.26 -11.96
C GLN A 46 4.11 -4.21 -11.58
N LEU A 47 4.22 -3.88 -10.30
CA LEU A 47 5.17 -2.88 -9.82
C LEU A 47 6.60 -3.28 -10.22
N LYS A 48 6.99 -4.55 -9.99
CA LYS A 48 8.33 -5.03 -10.35
C LYS A 48 8.56 -5.19 -11.85
N GLN A 49 7.62 -5.79 -12.58
CA GLN A 49 7.84 -6.18 -13.97
C GLN A 49 7.72 -5.01 -14.94
N GLU A 50 6.75 -4.13 -14.70
CA GLU A 50 6.38 -3.08 -15.66
C GLU A 50 6.82 -1.68 -15.19
N LYS A 51 7.35 -1.56 -13.97
CA LYS A 51 7.65 -0.29 -13.29
C LYS A 51 6.45 0.68 -13.31
N LYS A 52 5.23 0.13 -13.40
CA LYS A 52 4.00 0.91 -13.39
C LYS A 52 3.67 1.27 -11.97
N PHE A 53 3.83 2.54 -11.66
CA PHE A 53 3.34 3.08 -10.41
C PHE A 53 1.82 3.22 -10.48
N LYS A 54 1.11 2.23 -9.94
CA LYS A 54 -0.33 2.30 -9.73
C LYS A 54 -0.68 1.65 -8.41
N TYR A 55 -1.03 2.48 -7.44
CA TYR A 55 -1.56 2.01 -6.17
C TYR A 55 -2.97 1.44 -6.37
N LEU A 56 -3.27 0.41 -5.61
CA LEU A 56 -4.60 -0.17 -5.44
C LEU A 56 -5.37 0.58 -4.34
N LEU A 57 -4.64 1.17 -3.40
CA LEU A 57 -5.11 2.01 -2.29
C LEU A 57 -3.94 2.84 -1.81
N LEU A 58 -4.15 4.13 -1.54
CA LEU A 58 -3.19 4.97 -0.82
C LEU A 58 -3.93 5.68 0.31
N LYS A 59 -3.36 5.62 1.50
CA LYS A 59 -3.85 6.31 2.69
C LYS A 59 -2.81 7.28 3.21
N HIS A 60 -3.25 8.52 3.41
CA HIS A 60 -2.51 9.58 4.07
C HIS A 60 -2.95 9.66 5.53
N TYR A 61 -1.99 9.74 6.45
CA TYR A 61 -2.24 9.84 7.89
C TYR A 61 -1.79 11.19 8.43
N GLU A 62 -2.34 11.56 9.60
CA GLU A 62 -1.92 12.74 10.36
C GLU A 62 -0.82 12.41 11.39
N ASP A 63 -0.73 11.15 11.82
CA ASP A 63 0.24 10.68 12.80
C ASP A 63 0.79 9.27 12.49
N SER A 64 2.00 9.00 12.98
CA SER A 64 2.72 7.75 12.70
C SER A 64 2.17 6.54 13.46
N GLU A 65 1.55 6.74 14.63
CA GLU A 65 0.95 5.64 15.40
C GLU A 65 -0.26 5.06 14.65
N SER A 66 -1.14 5.92 14.18
CA SER A 66 -2.29 5.58 13.35
C SER A 66 -1.85 4.92 12.04
N ALA A 67 -0.82 5.47 11.39
CA ALA A 67 -0.26 4.92 10.14
C ALA A 67 0.24 3.48 10.34
N TYR A 68 1.06 3.24 11.36
CA TYR A 68 1.61 1.91 11.66
C TYR A 68 0.51 0.93 12.09
N LYS A 69 -0.44 1.38 12.91
CA LYS A 69 -1.57 0.56 13.34
C LYS A 69 -2.46 0.13 12.18
N ASP A 70 -2.77 1.03 11.25
CA ASP A 70 -3.57 0.66 10.07
C ASP A 70 -2.76 -0.15 9.06
N PHE A 71 -1.45 0.08 8.92
CA PHE A 71 -0.56 -0.79 8.14
C PHE A 71 -0.69 -2.27 8.56
N LEU A 72 -0.58 -2.57 9.87
CA LEU A 72 -0.76 -3.93 10.38
C LEU A 72 -2.18 -4.47 10.11
N LYS A 73 -3.22 -3.63 10.23
CA LYS A 73 -4.59 -4.01 9.88
C LYS A 73 -4.75 -4.31 8.40
N LEU A 74 -4.10 -3.55 7.52
CA LEU A 74 -4.13 -3.76 6.08
C LEU A 74 -3.49 -5.09 5.71
N ILE A 75 -2.34 -5.45 6.31
CA ILE A 75 -1.75 -6.80 6.15
C ILE A 75 -2.79 -7.87 6.49
N GLY A 76 -3.36 -7.81 7.69
CA GLY A 76 -4.36 -8.77 8.14
C GLY A 76 -5.61 -8.82 7.26
N LYS A 77 -6.06 -7.68 6.73
CA LYS A 77 -7.16 -7.60 5.75
C LYS A 77 -6.78 -8.29 4.45
N MET A 78 -5.59 -8.05 3.91
CA MET A 78 -5.14 -8.63 2.65
C MET A 78 -4.96 -10.14 2.73
N CYS A 79 -4.50 -10.67 3.86
CA CYS A 79 -4.46 -12.11 4.11
C CYS A 79 -5.85 -12.76 3.98
N LYS A 80 -6.92 -12.05 4.36
CA LYS A 80 -8.31 -12.55 4.33
C LYS A 80 -9.03 -12.33 3.00
N LYS A 81 -8.58 -11.41 2.15
CA LYS A 81 -9.23 -11.14 0.85
C LYS A 81 -9.10 -12.35 -0.09
N SER A 82 -10.10 -12.57 -0.95
CA SER A 82 -10.01 -13.60 -2.00
C SER A 82 -9.02 -13.20 -3.09
N LYS A 83 -8.53 -14.18 -3.85
CA LYS A 83 -7.70 -13.92 -5.05
C LYS A 83 -8.46 -13.10 -6.09
N SER A 84 -9.74 -13.40 -6.25
CA SER A 84 -10.68 -12.64 -7.09
C SER A 84 -10.98 -11.22 -6.62
N SER A 85 -10.39 -10.73 -5.53
CA SER A 85 -10.64 -9.36 -5.08
C SER A 85 -9.91 -8.31 -5.93
N LYS A 86 -10.31 -7.05 -5.78
CA LYS A 86 -9.68 -5.92 -6.49
C LYS A 86 -8.19 -5.72 -6.20
N TYR A 87 -7.71 -6.35 -5.13
CA TYR A 87 -6.32 -6.22 -4.71
C TYR A 87 -5.39 -7.23 -5.41
N PHE A 88 -5.92 -8.36 -5.88
CA PHE A 88 -5.11 -9.48 -6.35
C PHE A 88 -5.27 -9.76 -7.84
N SER A 89 -6.49 -9.96 -8.36
CA SER A 89 -6.68 -10.26 -9.79
C SER A 89 -7.69 -9.36 -10.52
N ASN A 90 -8.66 -8.78 -9.80
CA ASN A 90 -9.74 -7.98 -10.41
C ASN A 90 -9.54 -6.48 -10.20
N HIS A 91 -8.35 -5.97 -10.55
CA HIS A 91 -7.98 -4.57 -10.31
C HIS A 91 -8.99 -3.61 -10.94
N LYS A 92 -9.31 -2.55 -10.18
CA LYS A 92 -10.17 -1.46 -10.64
C LYS A 92 -9.34 -0.21 -10.84
N THR A 93 -9.62 0.53 -11.92
CA THR A 93 -9.03 1.85 -12.14
C THR A 93 -9.91 2.88 -11.44
N GLU A 94 -9.49 3.31 -10.26
CA GLU A 94 -10.18 4.29 -9.43
C GLU A 94 -9.14 5.09 -8.63
N ASP A 95 -9.41 6.38 -8.38
CA ASP A 95 -8.61 7.18 -7.46
C ASP A 95 -8.97 6.76 -6.02
N ASN A 96 -8.23 5.80 -5.49
CA ASN A 96 -8.40 5.26 -4.14
C ASN A 96 -7.49 5.96 -3.12
N ARG A 97 -7.30 7.26 -3.24
CA ARG A 97 -6.61 8.05 -2.21
C ARG A 97 -7.57 8.43 -1.09
N MET A 98 -7.16 8.15 0.13
CA MET A 98 -7.96 8.39 1.33
C MET A 98 -7.13 9.11 2.38
N ILE A 99 -7.83 9.83 3.25
CA ILE A 99 -7.26 10.47 4.44
C ILE A 99 -7.77 9.70 5.66
N HIS A 100 -6.86 9.43 6.59
CA HIS A 100 -7.18 8.95 7.94
C HIS A 100 -6.81 10.06 8.93
N ASN A 101 -7.83 10.75 9.45
CA ASN A 101 -7.62 11.89 10.35
C ASN A 101 -7.53 11.48 11.82
N ASN A 102 -7.21 12.46 12.67
CA ASN A 102 -7.08 12.33 14.13
C ASN A 102 -8.36 11.83 14.84
N PHE A 103 -9.53 11.96 14.20
CA PHE A 103 -10.79 11.39 14.71
C PHE A 103 -10.96 9.91 14.35
N LYS A 104 -9.94 9.29 13.76
CA LYS A 104 -9.93 7.90 13.25
C LYS A 104 -11.01 7.66 12.19
N SER A 105 -11.41 8.71 11.50
CA SER A 105 -12.35 8.64 10.39
C SER A 105 -11.59 8.55 9.07
N GLU A 106 -12.12 7.73 8.15
CA GLU A 106 -11.57 7.54 6.82
C GLU A 106 -12.49 8.18 5.79
N TYR A 107 -11.95 9.03 4.92
CA TYR A 107 -12.71 9.64 3.85
C TYR A 107 -11.86 9.85 2.59
N MET A 108 -12.52 9.97 1.45
CA MET A 108 -11.87 10.30 0.17
C MET A 108 -11.37 11.74 0.21
N ILE A 109 -10.21 12.00 -0.41
CA ILE A 109 -9.66 13.37 -0.52
C ILE A 109 -10.72 14.30 -1.12
N ARG A 110 -11.01 15.40 -0.42
CA ARG A 110 -11.95 16.42 -0.89
C ARG A 110 -11.24 17.40 -1.83
N PRO A 111 -11.98 18.14 -2.69
CA PRO A 111 -11.40 19.10 -3.61
C PRO A 111 -10.46 20.12 -2.94
N GLU A 112 -10.82 20.61 -1.77
CA GLU A 112 -10.08 21.61 -0.99
C GLU A 112 -8.75 21.08 -0.42
N GLU A 113 -8.63 19.78 -0.20
CA GLU A 113 -7.44 19.12 0.35
C GLU A 113 -6.47 18.65 -0.75
N ARG A 114 -6.91 18.68 -2.01
CA ARG A 114 -6.22 18.03 -3.13
C ARG A 114 -4.78 18.49 -3.30
N ASN A 115 -4.50 19.78 -3.17
CA ASN A 115 -3.15 20.31 -3.39
C ASN A 115 -2.16 19.76 -2.36
N GLU A 116 -2.52 19.80 -1.07
CA GLU A 116 -1.67 19.30 0.02
C GLU A 116 -1.33 17.82 -0.16
N TYR A 117 -2.34 16.99 -0.40
CA TYR A 117 -2.12 15.55 -0.55
C TYR A 117 -1.53 15.17 -1.90
N ASN A 118 -1.62 16.04 -2.91
CA ASN A 118 -0.93 15.84 -4.18
C ASN A 118 0.59 15.97 -4.02
N ASP A 119 1.07 16.93 -3.23
CA ASP A 119 2.50 17.07 -2.96
C ASP A 119 3.04 15.87 -2.18
N ARG A 120 2.31 15.43 -1.14
CA ARG A 120 2.63 14.21 -0.38
C ARG A 120 2.65 12.98 -1.29
N TYR A 121 1.66 12.86 -2.17
CA TYR A 121 1.59 11.80 -3.18
C TYR A 121 2.82 11.79 -4.09
N ILE A 122 3.22 12.93 -4.65
CA ILE A 122 4.37 13.03 -5.56
C ILE A 122 5.66 12.61 -4.86
N ILE A 123 5.87 13.05 -3.61
CA ILE A 123 7.04 12.69 -2.81
C ILE A 123 7.09 11.17 -2.59
N PHE A 124 5.94 10.59 -2.21
CA PHE A 124 5.83 9.15 -1.98
C PHE A 124 6.02 8.35 -3.26
N GLU A 125 5.40 8.76 -4.37
CA GLU A 125 5.56 8.15 -5.69
C GLU A 125 7.03 8.11 -6.11
N LYS A 126 7.72 9.26 -5.99
CA LYS A 126 9.15 9.35 -6.28
C LYS A 126 9.97 8.38 -5.43
N PHE A 127 9.69 8.32 -4.12
CA PHE A 127 10.36 7.37 -3.22
C PHE A 127 10.19 5.92 -3.66
N ILE A 128 8.97 5.51 -4.05
CA ILE A 128 8.70 4.15 -4.51
C ILE A 128 9.46 3.84 -5.80
N ILE A 129 9.40 4.75 -6.79
CA ILE A 129 10.08 4.57 -8.08
C ILE A 129 11.59 4.42 -7.89
N GLU A 130 12.20 5.24 -7.02
CA GLU A 130 13.64 5.20 -6.75
C GLU A 130 14.10 3.94 -6.00
N ASN A 131 13.20 3.28 -5.27
CA ASN A 131 13.54 2.15 -4.38
C ASN A 131 12.88 0.83 -4.77
N ILE A 132 12.22 0.76 -5.94
CA ILE A 132 11.44 -0.39 -6.40
C ILE A 132 12.21 -1.71 -6.38
N GLU A 133 13.49 -1.67 -6.76
CA GLU A 133 14.38 -2.82 -6.84
C GLU A 133 14.83 -3.32 -5.46
N LYS A 134 14.69 -2.50 -4.42
CA LYS A 134 15.10 -2.82 -3.04
C LYS A 134 14.04 -3.57 -2.27
N PHE A 135 12.78 -3.53 -2.72
CA PHE A 135 11.73 -4.34 -2.12
C PHE A 135 11.91 -5.81 -2.50
N SER A 136 12.05 -6.68 -1.50
CA SER A 136 12.26 -8.11 -1.72
C SER A 136 11.56 -8.96 -0.65
N ILE A 137 11.28 -10.21 -1.02
CA ILE A 137 10.76 -11.25 -0.11
C ILE A 137 11.90 -11.83 0.75
N ARG A 138 13.16 -11.55 0.41
CA ARG A 138 14.39 -12.10 1.00
C ARG A 138 15.41 -11.00 1.29
#